data_AF-A0A9Q0J174-F1
#
_entry.id   AF-A0A9Q0J174-F1
#
_cell.length_a   1.000
_cell.length_b   1.000
_cell.length_c   1.000
_cell.angle_alpha   90.00
_cell.angle_beta   90.00
_cell.angle_gamma   90.00
#
_symmetry.space_group_name_H-M   'P 1'
#
loop_
_entity.id
_entity.type
_entity.pdbx_description
1 polymer ?
#
loop_
_entity_poly.entity_id
_entity_poly.type
_entity_poly.pdbx_seq_one_letter_code
_entity_poly.pdbx_strand_id
1 'polypeptide(L)'
;MEIIPGNKEDYGSLLDFSMVHTDDVARAHIFLLEHPDAKGRYICSSDRTTIEELSKFLSAKYPEFPIPTVESLKDVKGYKNRAVTSKKLVDSGFQYSYGPDQMFDEAIQCCKEKGYL
;
A
#
# COMPACT_ATOMS: atom_id res chain seq x y z
N MET A 1 -5.12 -6.51 3.27
CA MET A 1 -5.00 -6.08 4.68
C MET A 1 -4.88 -7.32 5.57
N GLU A 2 -3.91 -8.18 5.27
CA GLU A 2 -3.85 -9.56 5.83
C GLU A 2 -3.14 -9.62 7.20
N ILE A 3 -2.39 -8.56 7.54
CA ILE A 3 -1.65 -8.48 8.80
C ILE A 3 -2.53 -8.26 10.04
N ILE A 4 -3.68 -7.58 9.88
CA ILE A 4 -4.63 -7.31 10.98
C ILE A 4 -5.40 -8.58 11.42
N PRO A 5 -5.98 -9.38 10.50
CA PRO A 5 -6.58 -10.65 10.88
C PRO A 5 -5.54 -11.70 11.32
N GLY A 6 -4.24 -11.44 11.15
CA GLY A 6 -3.16 -12.24 11.73
C GLY A 6 -2.87 -13.54 11.00
N ASN A 7 -3.31 -13.70 9.74
CA ASN A 7 -3.08 -14.93 8.98
C ASN A 7 -1.64 -15.01 8.49
N LYS A 8 -0.80 -15.78 9.20
CA LYS A 8 0.64 -15.88 8.93
C LYS A 8 0.97 -16.49 7.57
N GLU A 9 0.07 -17.25 6.97
CA GLU A 9 0.29 -17.87 5.66
C GLU A 9 0.45 -16.83 4.54
N ASP A 10 -0.13 -15.64 4.73
CA ASP A 10 -0.15 -14.59 3.72
C ASP A 10 1.08 -13.64 3.81
N TYR A 11 1.82 -13.69 4.92
CA TYR A 11 2.91 -12.75 5.21
C TYR A 11 4.07 -12.82 4.23
N GLY A 12 4.27 -13.98 3.59
CA GLY A 12 5.33 -14.16 2.60
C GLY A 12 5.20 -13.22 1.39
N SER A 13 4.00 -12.73 1.09
CA SER A 13 3.75 -11.77 0.00
C SER A 13 3.98 -10.30 0.41
N LEU A 14 3.99 -10.01 1.71
CA LEU A 14 4.09 -8.67 2.29
C LEU A 14 5.53 -8.30 2.69
N LEU A 15 6.52 -9.17 2.46
CA LEU A 15 7.92 -8.89 2.78
C LEU A 15 8.41 -7.57 2.20
N ASP A 16 7.95 -7.24 1.00
CA ASP A 16 8.23 -5.99 0.30
C ASP A 16 7.13 -5.76 -0.74
N PHE A 17 6.32 -4.71 -0.55
CA PHE A 17 5.20 -4.41 -1.43
C PHE A 17 5.07 -2.94 -1.74
N SER A 18 4.50 -2.69 -2.91
CA SER A 18 4.23 -1.37 -3.46
C SER A 18 2.73 -1.08 -3.33
N MET A 19 2.40 0.17 -3.05
CA MET A 19 1.02 0.56 -2.79
C MET A 19 0.72 1.95 -3.35
N VAL A 20 -0.56 2.24 -3.44
CA VAL A 20 -1.11 3.52 -3.92
C VAL A 20 -2.53 3.66 -3.38
N HIS A 21 -2.93 4.90 -3.09
CA HIS A 21 -4.29 5.20 -2.71
C HIS A 21 -5.26 4.94 -3.87
N THR A 22 -6.43 4.37 -3.59
CA THR A 22 -7.42 4.04 -4.63
C THR A 22 -7.91 5.27 -5.38
N ASP A 23 -8.06 6.40 -4.69
CA ASP A 23 -8.41 7.68 -5.33
C ASP A 23 -7.27 8.19 -6.22
N ASP A 24 -6.01 8.03 -5.84
CA ASP A 24 -4.88 8.38 -6.71
C ASP A 24 -4.83 7.51 -7.97
N VAL A 25 -5.26 6.24 -7.88
CA VAL A 25 -5.43 5.39 -9.07
C VAL A 25 -6.52 5.96 -9.98
N ALA A 26 -7.69 6.33 -9.44
CA ALA A 26 -8.77 6.91 -10.24
C ALA A 26 -8.34 8.24 -10.88
N ARG A 27 -7.70 9.13 -10.12
CA ARG A 27 -7.13 10.40 -10.60
C ARG A 27 -6.09 10.16 -11.70
N ALA A 28 -5.22 9.15 -11.56
CA ALA A 28 -4.23 8.81 -12.58
C ALA A 28 -4.87 8.32 -13.89
N HIS A 29 -5.99 7.58 -13.81
CA HIS A 29 -6.74 7.19 -15.00
C HIS A 29 -7.31 8.41 -15.74
N ILE A 30 -7.94 9.34 -15.02
CA ILE A 30 -8.48 10.58 -15.61
C ILE A 30 -7.35 11.42 -16.20
N PHE A 31 -6.27 11.61 -15.44
CA PHE A 31 -5.10 12.35 -15.88
C PHE A 31 -4.52 11.80 -17.20
N LEU A 32 -4.29 10.49 -17.29
CA LEU A 32 -3.73 9.89 -18.50
C LEU A 32 -4.71 9.86 -19.68
N LEU A 33 -6.02 9.83 -19.42
CA LEU A 33 -7.05 9.97 -20.45
C LEU A 33 -7.02 11.36 -21.08
N GLU A 34 -6.81 12.39 -20.27
CA GLU A 34 -6.82 13.80 -20.70
C GLU A 34 -5.46 14.29 -21.21
N HIS A 35 -4.38 13.54 -20.96
CA HIS A 35 -3.02 13.94 -21.33
C HIS A 35 -2.67 13.51 -22.77
N PRO A 36 -2.55 14.46 -23.73
CA PRO A 36 -2.45 14.12 -25.16
C PRO A 36 -1.24 13.27 -25.54
N ASP A 37 -0.13 13.44 -24.80
CA ASP A 37 1.12 12.73 -25.06
C ASP A 37 1.21 11.38 -24.32
N ALA A 38 0.15 10.97 -23.61
CA ALA A 38 0.15 9.72 -22.87
C ALA A 38 0.25 8.51 -23.82
N LYS A 39 1.33 7.72 -23.67
CA LYS A 39 1.55 6.55 -24.53
C LYS A 39 2.15 5.37 -23.77
N GLY A 40 1.60 4.19 -24.05
CA GLY A 40 2.10 2.93 -23.52
C GLY A 40 1.81 2.78 -22.02
N ARG A 41 2.72 2.11 -21.30
CA ARG A 41 2.51 1.73 -19.90
C ARG A 41 2.95 2.81 -18.93
N TYR A 42 2.19 2.98 -17.85
CA TYR A 42 2.51 3.81 -16.68
C TYR A 42 2.34 2.97 -15.43
N ILE A 43 3.32 3.05 -14.53
CA ILE A 43 3.21 2.47 -13.19
C ILE A 43 2.58 3.55 -12.30
N CYS A 44 1.55 3.17 -11.54
CA CYS A 44 0.92 4.02 -10.54
C CYS A 44 1.14 3.38 -9.16
N SER A 45 2.19 3.81 -8.48
CA SER A 45 2.59 3.39 -7.14
C SER A 45 3.33 4.53 -6.45
N SER A 46 2.73 5.06 -5.37
CA SER A 46 3.29 6.19 -4.63
C SER A 46 4.33 5.74 -3.61
N ASP A 47 4.06 4.63 -2.93
CA ASP A 47 4.78 4.21 -1.73
C ASP A 47 5.20 2.74 -1.81
N ARG A 48 6.25 2.43 -1.05
CA ARG A 48 6.78 1.09 -0.87
C ARG A 48 7.06 0.87 0.61
N THR A 49 6.72 -0.31 1.11
CA THR A 49 7.00 -0.66 2.50
C THR A 49 7.33 -2.14 2.62
N THR A 50 7.85 -2.51 3.79
CA THR A 50 8.07 -3.87 4.23
C THR A 50 7.04 -4.29 5.29
N ILE A 51 6.87 -5.59 5.51
CA ILE A 51 6.01 -6.09 6.59
C ILE A 51 6.44 -5.59 7.98
N GLU A 52 7.75 -5.36 8.19
CA GLU A 52 8.30 -4.85 9.45
C GLU A 52 7.94 -3.38 9.69
N GLU A 53 8.05 -2.55 8.65
CA GLU A 53 7.64 -1.14 8.69
C GLU A 53 6.12 -1.03 8.88
N LEU A 54 5.35 -1.86 8.16
CA LEU A 54 3.90 -1.93 8.31
C LEU A 54 3.50 -2.33 9.73
N SER A 55 4.16 -3.34 10.30
CA SER A 55 3.93 -3.76 11.68
C SER A 55 4.15 -2.60 12.66
N LYS A 56 5.26 -1.87 12.54
CA LYS A 56 5.54 -0.69 13.38
C LYS A 56 4.47 0.39 13.23
N PHE A 57 4.14 0.72 11.98
CA PHE A 57 3.14 1.73 11.64
C PHE A 57 1.77 1.39 12.24
N LEU A 58 1.26 0.19 11.98
CA LEU A 58 -0.05 -0.23 12.46
C LEU A 58 -0.09 -0.40 13.97
N SER A 59 0.96 -0.95 14.60
CA SER A 59 0.99 -1.11 16.06
C SER A 59 0.98 0.22 16.80
N ALA A 60 1.62 1.25 16.23
CA ALA A 60 1.64 2.59 16.82
C ALA A 60 0.29 3.31 16.68
N LYS A 61 -0.37 3.15 15.53
CA LYS A 61 -1.59 3.89 15.19
C LYS A 61 -2.87 3.18 15.65
N TYR A 62 -2.85 1.84 15.68
CA TYR A 62 -3.99 0.99 15.98
C TYR A 62 -3.66 -0.05 17.07
N PRO A 63 -3.40 0.40 18.30
CA PRO A 63 -3.02 -0.49 19.40
C PRO A 63 -4.14 -1.48 19.79
N GLU A 64 -5.37 -1.29 19.32
CA GLU A 64 -6.48 -2.22 19.56
C GLU A 64 -6.36 -3.53 18.77
N PHE A 65 -5.56 -3.57 17.70
CA PHE A 65 -5.41 -4.75 16.87
C PHE A 65 -4.23 -5.63 17.31
N PRO A 66 -4.33 -6.96 17.17
CA PRO A 66 -3.26 -7.90 17.50
C PRO A 66 -2.18 -7.92 16.40
N ILE A 67 -1.49 -6.80 16.19
CA ILE A 67 -0.45 -6.68 15.17
C ILE A 67 0.80 -7.49 15.57
N PRO A 68 1.38 -8.32 14.69
CA PRO A 68 2.60 -9.07 14.98
C PRO A 68 3.77 -8.13 15.27
N THR A 69 4.64 -8.51 16.21
CA THR A 69 5.85 -7.75 16.51
C THR A 69 6.90 -7.94 15.42
N VAL A 70 7.77 -6.96 15.22
CA VAL A 70 8.90 -7.04 14.28
C VAL A 70 9.75 -8.28 14.53
N GLU A 71 9.97 -8.65 15.80
CA GLU A 71 10.72 -9.87 16.15
C GLU A 71 10.05 -11.12 15.60
N SER A 72 8.72 -11.22 15.71
CA SER A 72 7.96 -12.37 15.21
C SER A 72 7.94 -12.49 13.68
N LEU A 73 8.36 -11.44 12.97
CA LEU A 73 8.35 -11.37 11.50
C LEU A 73 9.71 -11.75 10.88
N LYS A 74 10.79 -11.84 11.66
CA LYS A 74 12.15 -12.12 11.14
C LYS A 74 12.27 -13.44 10.38
N ASP A 75 11.49 -14.45 10.78
CA ASP A 75 11.53 -15.78 10.18
C ASP A 75 10.55 -15.95 9.01
N VAL A 76 9.78 -14.90 8.66
CA VAL A 76 8.85 -14.95 7.52
C VAL A 76 9.66 -15.11 6.24
N LYS A 77 9.37 -16.19 5.51
CA LYS A 77 9.95 -16.49 4.19
C LYS A 77 8.92 -16.22 3.12
N GLY A 78 9.39 -15.74 1.97
CA GLY A 78 8.53 -15.37 0.86
C GLY A 78 9.29 -14.65 -0.24
N TYR A 79 8.56 -13.92 -1.07
CA TYR A 79 9.11 -13.24 -2.23
C TYR A 79 9.21 -11.74 -1.97
N LYS A 80 10.38 -11.17 -2.24
CA LYS A 80 10.55 -9.72 -2.29
C LYS A 80 10.24 -9.24 -3.70
N ASN A 81 9.27 -8.34 -3.82
CA ASN A 81 8.95 -7.74 -5.10
C ASN A 81 10.10 -6.82 -5.55
N ARG A 82 10.36 -6.80 -6.86
CA ARG A 82 11.29 -5.83 -7.44
C ARG A 82 10.70 -4.43 -7.27
N ALA A 83 11.57 -3.45 -6.99
CA ALA A 83 11.20 -2.05 -6.95
C ALA A 83 10.52 -1.66 -8.27
N VAL A 84 9.34 -1.06 -8.18
CA VAL A 84 8.68 -0.39 -9.31
C VAL A 84 8.82 1.11 -9.13
N THR A 85 8.79 1.85 -10.24
CA THR A 85 8.90 3.31 -10.20
C THR A 85 7.79 3.95 -11.01
N SER A 86 7.13 4.93 -10.40
CA SER A 86 6.11 5.77 -11.04
C SER A 86 6.71 7.02 -11.67
N LYS A 87 8.05 7.07 -11.84
CA LYS A 87 8.76 8.23 -12.39
C LYS A 87 8.14 8.72 -13.70
N LYS A 88 7.80 7.81 -14.62
CA LYS A 88 7.17 8.20 -15.90
C LYS A 88 5.84 8.93 -15.71
N LEU A 89 5.01 8.49 -14.74
CA LEU A 89 3.72 9.12 -14.44
C LEU A 89 3.92 10.51 -13.81
N VAL A 90 4.85 10.61 -12.86
CA VAL A 90 5.19 11.87 -12.19
C VAL A 90 5.83 12.87 -13.16
N ASP A 91 6.75 12.41 -14.01
CA ASP A 91 7.41 13.24 -15.03
C ASP A 91 6.41 13.76 -16.08
N SER A 92 5.26 13.09 -16.29
CA SER A 92 4.17 13.61 -17.12
C SER A 92 3.37 14.73 -16.45
N GLY A 93 3.55 14.98 -15.14
CA GLY A 93 2.89 16.03 -14.39
C GLY A 93 1.85 15.56 -13.37
N PHE A 94 1.66 14.24 -13.21
CA PHE A 94 0.75 13.70 -12.20
C PHE A 94 1.33 13.89 -10.79
N GLN A 95 0.46 14.25 -9.83
CA GLN A 95 0.82 14.40 -8.42
C GLN A 95 -0.09 13.53 -7.54
N TYR A 96 0.53 12.66 -6.75
CA TYR A 96 -0.14 11.91 -5.69
C TYR A 96 -0.67 12.87 -4.62
N SER A 97 -1.91 12.67 -4.20
CA SER A 97 -2.54 13.50 -3.16
C SER A 97 -2.57 12.83 -1.79
N TYR A 98 -2.36 11.52 -1.73
CA TYR A 98 -2.54 10.72 -0.53
C TYR A 98 -1.25 9.97 -0.18
N GLY A 99 -1.03 9.75 1.12
CA GLY A 99 0.08 8.95 1.63
C GLY A 99 -0.40 7.72 2.40
N PRO A 100 0.53 6.94 2.97
CA PRO A 100 0.23 5.72 3.72
C PRO A 100 -0.76 5.94 4.87
N ASP A 101 -0.69 7.07 5.56
CA ASP A 101 -1.61 7.41 6.64
C ASP A 101 -3.07 7.39 6.20
N GLN A 102 -3.43 8.18 5.19
CA GLN A 102 -4.81 8.24 4.68
C GLN A 102 -5.23 6.88 4.10
N MET A 103 -4.33 6.21 3.37
CA MET A 103 -4.60 4.90 2.79
C MET A 103 -5.04 3.86 3.82
N PHE A 104 -4.30 3.73 4.92
CA PHE A 104 -4.63 2.75 5.95
C PHE A 104 -5.83 3.19 6.78
N ASP A 105 -5.96 4.48 7.10
CA ASP A 105 -7.08 5.01 7.89
C ASP A 105 -8.41 4.81 7.19
N GLU A 106 -8.51 5.21 5.93
CA GLU A 106 -9.74 5.08 5.14
C GLU A 106 -10.08 3.60 4.88
N ALA A 107 -9.07 2.76 4.63
CA ALA A 107 -9.30 1.35 4.41
C ALA A 107 -9.79 0.63 5.68
N ILE A 108 -9.16 0.89 6.84
CA ILE A 108 -9.58 0.31 8.13
C ILE A 108 -10.98 0.79 8.50
N GLN A 109 -11.25 2.09 8.36
CA GLN A 109 -12.56 2.66 8.63
C GLN A 109 -13.66 2.02 7.75
N CYS A 110 -13.41 1.90 6.44
CA CYS A 110 -14.33 1.23 5.51
C CYS A 110 -14.57 -0.24 5.88
N CYS A 111 -13.53 -0.96 6.31
CA CYS A 111 -13.66 -2.33 6.79
C CYS A 111 -14.49 -2.45 8.07
N LYS A 112 -14.29 -1.56 9.05
CA LYS A 112 -15.09 -1.51 10.29
C LYS A 112 -16.57 -1.23 9.99
N GLU A 113 -16.86 -0.24 9.14
CA GLU A 113 -18.22 0.12 8.75
C GLU A 113 -18.97 -1.01 8.03
N LYS A 114 -18.25 -1.84 7.28
CA LYS A 114 -18.81 -2.96 6.52
C LYS A 114 -18.76 -4.31 7.27
N GLY A 115 -18.25 -4.33 8.50
CA GLY A 115 -18.15 -5.54 9.32
C GLY A 115 -17.11 -6.55 8.82
N TYR A 116 -16.07 -6.09 8.12
CA TYR A 116 -14.92 -6.92 7.75
C TYR A 116 -13.78 -6.86 8.79
N LEU A 117 -13.83 -5.86 9.68
CA LEU A 117 -12.94 -5.67 10.84
C LEU A 117 -13.76 -5.28 12.07
#